data_AF-A0A6G9RHU2-F1
#
_entry.id   AF-A0A6G9RHU2-F1
#
_cell.length_a   1.000
_cell.length_b   1.000
_cell.length_c   1.000
_cell.angle_alpha   90.00
_cell.angle_beta   90.00
_cell.angle_gamma   90.00
#
_symmetry.space_group_name_H-M   'P 1'
#
loop_
_entity.id
_entity.type
_entity.pdbx_description
1 polymer ?
#
loop_
_entity_poly.entity_id
_entity_poly.type
_entity_poly.pdbx_seq_one_letter_code
_entity_poly.pdbx_strand_id
1 'polypeptide(L)'
;MENIILSKNAFITCAFRQIFKECDCKDVCVVDIDSYGSLNELLNNMKKRKLSVNQKVYFLKGNSVLSNMLVSITAFHVLDSLAHIRKVILTGIAPCYVFVGMYINGLRELSVLTYREKQIVYALVNYKDVSSIARAMNANHKTIYSRVRKIAIKLNLRDIGQVRKFIFSEITT
;
A
#
# COMPACT_ATOMS: atom_id res chain seq x y z
N MET A 1 -7.37 -12.32 21.23
CA MET A 1 -8.14 -11.27 20.53
C MET A 1 -8.81 -11.89 19.30
N GLU A 2 -9.86 -11.24 18.80
CA GLU A 2 -10.61 -11.74 17.63
C GLU A 2 -9.83 -11.52 16.34
N ASN A 3 -10.05 -12.37 15.35
CA ASN A 3 -9.52 -12.15 14.02
C ASN A 3 -10.24 -10.96 13.36
N ILE A 4 -9.49 -10.14 12.64
CA ILE A 4 -10.01 -8.92 11.99
C ILE A 4 -9.89 -9.08 10.47
N ILE A 5 -10.94 -8.66 9.76
CA ILE A 5 -10.92 -8.58 8.29
C ILE A 5 -11.18 -7.13 7.90
N LEU A 6 -10.21 -6.54 7.21
CA LEU A 6 -10.24 -5.19 6.66
C LEU A 6 -10.45 -5.28 5.16
N SER A 7 -11.71 -5.36 4.72
CA SER A 7 -12.10 -5.35 3.32
C SER A 7 -13.49 -4.71 3.16
N LYS A 8 -13.70 -4.00 2.04
CA LYS A 8 -15.00 -3.53 1.56
C LYS A 8 -15.66 -4.55 0.63
N ASN A 9 -14.96 -5.64 0.29
CA ASN A 9 -15.48 -6.73 -0.54
C ASN A 9 -16.11 -7.83 0.33
N ALA A 10 -17.42 -8.01 0.17
CA ALA A 10 -18.18 -8.99 0.93
C ALA A 10 -17.73 -10.44 0.67
N PHE A 11 -17.32 -10.77 -0.56
CA PHE A 11 -16.85 -12.12 -0.92
C PHE A 11 -15.53 -12.45 -0.23
N ILE A 12 -14.57 -11.51 -0.25
CA ILE A 12 -13.31 -11.64 0.49
C ILE A 12 -13.58 -11.81 1.98
N THR A 13 -14.50 -11.00 2.52
CA THR A 13 -14.88 -11.10 3.93
C THR A 13 -15.46 -12.48 4.28
N CYS A 14 -16.37 -13.01 3.47
CA CYS A 14 -16.94 -14.34 3.66
C CYS A 14 -15.87 -15.43 3.56
N ALA A 15 -14.98 -15.36 2.57
CA ALA A 15 -13.90 -16.33 2.37
C ALA A 15 -12.95 -16.38 3.58
N PHE A 16 -12.47 -15.24 4.07
CA PHE A 16 -11.56 -15.23 5.22
C PHE A 16 -12.24 -15.62 6.53
N ARG A 17 -13.54 -15.32 6.70
CA ARG A 17 -14.30 -15.86 7.85
C ARG A 17 -14.31 -17.39 7.85
N GLN A 18 -14.48 -18.00 6.68
CA GLN A 18 -14.46 -19.46 6.55
C GLN A 18 -13.05 -20.01 6.81
N ILE A 19 -12.02 -19.40 6.23
CA ILE A 19 -10.62 -19.80 6.45
C ILE A 19 -10.26 -19.73 7.95
N PHE A 20 -10.64 -18.66 8.65
CA PHE A 20 -10.36 -18.52 10.07
C PHE A 20 -11.03 -19.60 10.93
N LYS A 21 -12.25 -20.03 10.57
CA LYS A 21 -12.94 -21.14 11.25
C LYS A 21 -12.22 -22.47 11.03
N GLU A 22 -11.77 -22.72 9.80
CA GLU A 22 -11.12 -23.99 9.44
C GLU A 22 -9.69 -24.10 9.98
N CYS A 23 -8.96 -22.99 10.05
CA CYS A 23 -7.57 -22.96 10.49
C CYS A 23 -7.40 -22.83 12.02
N ASP A 24 -8.48 -22.57 12.78
CA ASP A 24 -8.45 -22.24 14.21
C ASP A 24 -7.36 -21.19 14.58
N CYS A 25 -7.11 -20.24 13.68
CA CYS A 25 -6.10 -19.20 13.91
C CYS A 25 -6.67 -18.10 14.82
N LYS A 26 -5.81 -17.49 15.64
CA LYS A 26 -6.16 -16.37 16.53
C LYS A 26 -5.19 -15.22 16.34
N ASP A 27 -5.63 -14.02 16.70
CA ASP A 27 -4.82 -12.79 16.64
C ASP A 27 -4.28 -12.47 15.23
N VAL A 28 -5.11 -12.76 14.21
CA VAL A 28 -4.81 -12.49 12.81
C VAL A 28 -5.64 -11.31 12.31
N CYS A 29 -5.02 -10.41 11.55
CA CYS A 29 -5.69 -9.41 10.75
C CYS A 29 -5.39 -9.66 9.28
N VAL A 30 -6.43 -9.74 8.44
CA VAL A 30 -6.28 -9.77 6.98
C VAL A 30 -6.74 -8.43 6.42
N VAL A 31 -5.93 -7.87 5.53
CA VAL A 31 -6.20 -6.58 4.90
C VAL A 31 -6.24 -6.75 3.39
N ASP A 32 -7.39 -6.45 2.80
CA ASP A 32 -7.54 -6.26 1.36
C ASP A 32 -7.06 -4.86 0.97
N ILE A 33 -5.89 -4.78 0.32
CA ILE A 33 -5.28 -3.50 -0.02
C ILE A 33 -6.17 -2.70 -0.97
N ASP A 34 -6.80 -3.37 -1.94
CA ASP A 34 -7.55 -2.72 -3.01
C ASP A 34 -8.91 -2.19 -2.53
N SER A 35 -9.29 -2.47 -1.27
CA SER A 35 -10.43 -1.85 -0.61
C SER A 35 -10.20 -0.38 -0.23
N TYR A 36 -8.96 0.12 -0.29
CA TYR A 36 -8.60 1.46 0.18
C TYR A 36 -8.10 2.35 -0.95
N GLY A 37 -8.50 3.63 -0.93
CA GLY A 37 -8.10 4.63 -1.90
C GLY A 37 -6.74 5.26 -1.60
N SER A 38 -6.33 5.27 -0.33
CA SER A 38 -5.07 5.82 0.14
C SER A 38 -4.49 5.02 1.33
N LEU A 39 -3.18 5.17 1.57
CA LEU A 39 -2.49 4.68 2.75
C LEU A 39 -3.01 5.35 4.03
N ASN A 40 -3.38 6.64 3.97
CA ASN A 40 -4.01 7.32 5.10
C ASN A 40 -5.36 6.67 5.48
N GLU A 41 -6.20 6.38 4.49
CA GLU A 41 -7.48 5.70 4.71
C GLU A 41 -7.27 4.31 5.33
N LEU A 42 -6.33 3.53 4.79
CA LEU A 42 -5.96 2.22 5.32
C LEU A 42 -5.51 2.31 6.79
N LEU A 43 -4.55 3.18 7.11
CA LEU A 43 -4.06 3.35 8.48
C LEU A 43 -5.16 3.78 9.45
N ASN A 44 -6.01 4.72 9.04
CA ASN A 44 -7.12 5.17 9.88
C ASN A 44 -8.11 4.04 10.16
N ASN A 45 -8.37 3.18 9.18
CA ASN A 45 -9.21 1.99 9.38
C ASN A 45 -8.55 0.96 10.32
N MET A 46 -7.25 0.73 10.19
CA MET A 46 -6.52 -0.13 11.13
C MET A 46 -6.60 0.41 12.56
N LYS A 47 -6.36 1.72 12.76
CA LYS A 47 -6.48 2.38 14.08
C LYS A 47 -7.88 2.25 14.67
N LYS A 48 -8.92 2.49 13.87
CA LYS A 48 -10.33 2.39 14.29
C LYS A 48 -10.71 0.99 14.78
N ARG A 49 -10.11 -0.05 14.21
CA ARG A 49 -10.32 -1.44 14.63
C ARG A 49 -9.55 -1.85 15.88
N LYS A 50 -8.74 -0.95 16.47
CA LYS A 50 -7.97 -1.18 17.70
C LYS A 50 -7.11 -2.45 17.63
N LEU A 51 -6.38 -2.62 16.52
CA LEU A 51 -5.44 -3.74 16.38
C LEU A 51 -4.42 -3.75 17.52
N SER A 52 -4.09 -4.94 18.00
CA SER A 52 -3.06 -5.12 19.00
C SER A 52 -1.68 -4.89 18.39
N VAL A 53 -0.74 -4.41 19.20
CA VAL A 53 0.66 -4.12 18.79
C VAL A 53 1.31 -5.32 18.09
N ASN A 54 1.06 -6.53 18.62
CA ASN A 54 1.65 -7.78 18.14
C ASN A 54 0.74 -8.57 17.19
N GLN A 55 -0.42 -8.03 16.82
CA GLN A 55 -1.35 -8.71 15.93
C GLN A 55 -0.70 -8.96 14.58
N LYS A 56 -0.79 -10.20 14.08
CA LYS A 56 -0.23 -10.59 12.78
C LYS A 56 -1.06 -9.97 11.67
N VAL A 57 -0.43 -9.28 10.72
CA VAL A 57 -1.12 -8.63 9.62
C VAL A 57 -0.73 -9.28 8.30
N TYR A 58 -1.71 -9.83 7.59
CA TYR A 58 -1.55 -10.39 6.25
C TYR A 58 -2.23 -9.50 5.23
N PHE A 59 -1.47 -9.05 4.25
CA PHE A 59 -2.00 -8.24 3.15
C PHE A 59 -2.35 -9.11 1.95
N LEU A 60 -3.60 -8.98 1.51
CA LEU A 60 -4.11 -9.45 0.23
C LEU A 60 -3.88 -8.35 -0.80
N LYS A 61 -3.07 -8.66 -1.83
CA LYS A 61 -2.82 -7.71 -2.92
C LYS A 61 -3.69 -8.03 -4.14
N GLY A 62 -4.13 -6.97 -4.79
CA GLY A 62 -4.72 -7.01 -6.12
C GLY A 62 -3.84 -6.26 -7.11
N ASN A 63 -4.45 -5.33 -7.85
CA ASN A 63 -3.81 -4.61 -8.96
C ASN A 63 -3.74 -3.08 -8.76
N SER A 64 -4.17 -2.56 -7.60
CA SER A 64 -4.12 -1.13 -7.33
C SER A 64 -2.69 -0.57 -7.23
N VAL A 65 -2.60 0.76 -7.25
CA VAL A 65 -1.35 1.49 -6.97
C VAL A 65 -0.82 1.12 -5.59
N LEU A 66 -1.68 1.06 -4.57
CA LEU A 66 -1.28 0.67 -3.21
C LEU A 66 -0.78 -0.78 -3.15
N SER A 67 -1.42 -1.69 -3.90
CA SER A 67 -0.98 -3.10 -3.99
C SER A 67 0.44 -3.23 -4.56
N ASN A 68 0.82 -2.36 -5.51
CA ASN A 68 2.19 -2.31 -5.99
C ASN A 68 3.12 -1.73 -4.92
N MET A 69 2.76 -0.60 -4.29
CA MET A 69 3.62 0.04 -3.27
C MET A 69 3.91 -0.86 -2.07
N LEU A 70 2.90 -1.62 -1.62
CA LEU A 70 3.01 -2.47 -0.43
C LEU A 70 3.56 -3.87 -0.74
N VAL A 71 4.01 -4.15 -1.97
CA VAL A 71 4.36 -5.52 -2.40
C VAL A 71 5.32 -6.23 -1.46
N SER A 72 6.27 -5.52 -0.85
CA SER A 72 7.28 -6.12 0.03
C SER A 72 6.71 -6.63 1.37
N ILE A 73 5.48 -6.25 1.71
CA ILE A 73 4.77 -6.72 2.90
C ILE A 73 3.48 -7.49 2.54
N THR A 74 3.28 -7.82 1.27
CA THR A 74 2.13 -8.62 0.81
C THR A 74 2.32 -10.08 1.13
N ALA A 75 1.25 -10.73 1.60
CA ALA A 75 1.28 -12.14 1.96
C ALA A 75 0.77 -13.03 0.83
N PHE A 76 -0.25 -12.58 0.09
CA PHE A 76 -0.86 -13.35 -0.99
C PHE A 76 -1.57 -12.43 -1.99
N HIS A 77 -1.76 -12.91 -3.22
CA HIS A 77 -2.51 -12.28 -4.29
C HIS A 77 -3.97 -12.77 -4.29
N VAL A 78 -4.91 -11.95 -4.77
CA VAL A 78 -6.34 -12.32 -4.91
C VAL A 78 -6.61 -13.51 -5.82
N LEU A 79 -5.62 -13.89 -6.64
CA LEU A 79 -5.68 -15.06 -7.53
C LEU A 79 -5.00 -16.30 -6.94
N ASP A 80 -4.43 -16.21 -5.74
CA ASP A 80 -3.82 -17.36 -5.09
C ASP A 80 -4.90 -18.36 -4.68
N SER A 81 -4.55 -19.65 -4.70
CA SER A 81 -5.49 -20.69 -4.29
C SER A 81 -5.77 -20.62 -2.79
N LEU A 82 -6.98 -21.04 -2.40
CA LEU A 82 -7.35 -21.13 -0.97
C LEU A 82 -6.38 -22.02 -0.18
N ALA A 83 -5.87 -23.10 -0.79
CA ALA A 83 -4.88 -23.98 -0.17
C ALA A 83 -3.57 -23.23 0.14
N HIS A 84 -3.11 -22.37 -0.78
CA HIS A 84 -1.94 -21.53 -0.56
C HIS A 84 -2.18 -20.52 0.56
N ILE A 85 -3.31 -19.80 0.51
CA ILE A 85 -3.68 -18.80 1.53
C ILE A 85 -3.75 -19.44 2.92
N ARG A 86 -4.40 -20.61 3.06
CA ARG A 86 -4.45 -21.37 4.31
C ARG A 86 -3.05 -21.72 4.83
N LYS A 87 -2.19 -22.23 3.94
CA LYS A 87 -0.79 -22.55 4.30
C LYS A 87 -0.06 -21.33 4.83
N VAL A 88 -0.17 -20.18 4.16
CA VAL A 88 0.47 -18.94 4.59
C VAL A 88 -0.07 -18.45 5.94
N ILE A 89 -1.37 -18.54 6.21
CA ILE A 89 -1.93 -18.14 7.50
C ILE A 89 -1.43 -19.03 8.64
N LEU A 90 -1.35 -20.34 8.41
CA LEU A 90 -0.95 -21.33 9.42
C LEU A 90 0.56 -21.34 9.69
N THR A 91 1.38 -21.26 8.64
CA THR A 91 2.83 -21.50 8.74
C THR A 91 3.68 -20.29 8.34
N GLY A 92 3.07 -19.23 7.83
CA GLY A 92 3.79 -18.05 7.34
C GLY A 92 4.25 -17.13 8.46
N ILE A 93 5.25 -16.31 8.13
CA ILE A 93 5.69 -15.20 8.96
C ILE A 93 4.94 -13.95 8.49
N ALA A 94 4.13 -13.38 9.38
CA ALA A 94 3.49 -12.09 9.15
C ALA A 94 4.14 -11.00 10.00
N PRO A 95 4.29 -9.78 9.46
CA PRO A 95 4.69 -8.64 10.28
C PRO A 95 3.62 -8.34 11.34
N CYS A 96 4.06 -7.80 12.47
CA CYS A 96 3.15 -7.27 13.47
C CYS A 96 2.59 -5.91 13.05
N TYR A 97 1.44 -5.53 13.63
CA TYR A 97 0.77 -4.27 13.36
C TYR A 97 1.68 -3.04 13.54
N VAL A 98 2.54 -3.01 14.57
CA VAL A 98 3.47 -1.88 14.77
C VAL A 98 4.43 -1.71 13.60
N PHE A 99 5.05 -2.80 13.15
CA PHE A 99 5.94 -2.76 11.99
C PHE A 99 5.19 -2.28 10.74
N VAL A 100 3.98 -2.81 10.50
CA VAL A 100 3.14 -2.39 9.38
C VAL A 100 2.81 -0.89 9.44
N GLY A 101 2.45 -0.39 10.62
CA GLY A 101 2.16 1.03 10.82
C GLY A 101 3.37 1.93 10.51
N MET A 102 4.55 1.54 10.99
CA MET A 102 5.80 2.26 10.70
C MET A 102 6.13 2.23 9.21
N TYR A 103 6.01 1.07 8.57
CA TYR A 103 6.28 0.91 7.15
C TYR A 103 5.36 1.78 6.28
N ILE A 104 4.04 1.75 6.54
CA ILE A 104 3.08 2.55 5.79
C ILE A 104 3.32 4.05 6.02
N ASN A 105 3.60 4.48 7.26
CA ASN A 105 3.93 5.89 7.51
C ASN A 105 5.19 6.34 6.76
N GLY A 106 6.23 5.50 6.71
CA GLY A 106 7.43 5.80 5.92
C GLY A 106 7.13 6.02 4.44
N LEU A 107 6.24 5.21 3.85
CA LEU A 107 5.79 5.40 2.47
C LEU A 107 5.01 6.72 2.30
N ARG A 108 4.11 7.05 3.23
CA ARG A 108 3.33 8.30 3.21
C ARG A 108 4.22 9.54 3.32
N GLU A 109 5.23 9.49 4.16
CA GLU A 109 6.22 10.56 4.33
C GLU A 109 7.24 10.62 3.19
N LEU A 110 7.15 9.70 2.22
CA LEU A 110 8.08 9.54 1.11
C LEU A 110 9.52 9.37 1.62
N SER A 111 9.72 8.63 2.71
CA SER A 111 11.01 8.54 3.42
C SER A 111 12.17 8.03 2.54
N VAL A 112 11.86 7.21 1.53
CA VAL A 112 12.81 6.69 0.54
C VAL A 112 13.29 7.73 -0.49
N LEU A 113 12.63 8.88 -0.56
CA LEU A 113 12.93 9.96 -1.51
C LEU A 113 13.82 11.03 -0.88
N THR A 114 14.78 11.49 -1.66
CA THR A 114 15.58 12.69 -1.35
C THR A 114 14.71 13.94 -1.39
N TYR A 115 15.18 15.03 -0.76
CA TYR A 115 14.50 16.33 -0.79
C TYR A 115 14.15 16.79 -2.21
N ARG A 116 15.09 16.68 -3.16
CA ARG A 116 14.87 17.05 -4.57
C ARG A 116 13.81 16.17 -5.25
N GLU A 117 13.77 14.88 -4.93
CA GLU A 117 12.74 13.97 -5.45
C GLU A 117 11.36 14.30 -4.89
N LYS A 118 11.26 14.67 -3.61
CA LYS A 118 10.00 15.16 -3.00
C LYS A 118 9.51 16.43 -3.69
N GLN A 119 10.40 17.38 -4.01
CA GLN A 119 10.03 18.58 -4.78
C GLN A 119 9.42 18.24 -6.15
N ILE A 120 9.97 17.24 -6.86
CA ILE A 120 9.41 16.76 -8.13
C ILE A 120 8.03 16.15 -7.91
N VAL A 121 7.86 15.36 -6.86
CA VAL A 121 6.58 14.76 -6.49
C VAL A 121 5.51 15.83 -6.24
N TYR A 122 5.82 16.89 -5.49
CA TYR A 122 4.87 18.00 -5.29
C TYR A 122 4.61 18.76 -6.59
N ALA A 123 5.61 18.94 -7.45
CA ALA A 123 5.42 19.55 -8.77
C ALA A 123 4.50 18.69 -9.66
N LEU A 124 4.57 17.36 -9.57
CA LEU A 124 3.69 16.46 -10.34
C LEU A 124 2.20 16.65 -10.03
N VAL A 125 1.87 17.10 -8.82
CA VAL A 125 0.51 17.42 -8.38
C VAL A 125 0.08 18.80 -8.86
N ASN A 126 0.96 19.79 -8.74
CA ASN A 126 0.64 21.19 -9.03
C ASN A 126 0.62 21.52 -10.53
N TYR A 127 1.33 20.74 -11.36
CA TYR A 127 1.45 20.99 -12.79
C TYR A 127 0.88 19.83 -13.62
N LYS A 128 0.05 20.18 -14.61
CA LYS A 128 -0.65 19.21 -15.48
C LYS A 128 0.30 18.44 -16.40
N ASP A 129 1.38 19.08 -16.86
CA ASP A 129 2.27 18.54 -17.89
C ASP A 129 3.75 18.65 -17.49
N VAL A 130 4.58 17.84 -18.15
CA VAL A 130 6.03 17.77 -17.89
C VAL A 130 6.76 19.06 -18.31
N SER A 131 6.25 19.81 -19.28
CA SER A 131 6.85 21.06 -19.72
C SER A 131 6.71 22.17 -18.67
N SER A 132 5.57 22.23 -17.98
CA SER A 132 5.35 23.13 -16.86
C SER A 132 6.25 22.78 -15.66
N ILE A 133 6.43 21.49 -15.36
CA ILE A 133 7.37 21.03 -14.33
C ILE A 133 8.81 21.38 -14.70
N ALA A 134 9.20 21.13 -15.94
CA ALA A 134 10.53 21.43 -16.47
C ALA A 134 10.88 22.92 -16.31
N ARG A 135 9.95 23.82 -16.67
CA ARG A 135 10.09 25.27 -16.48
C ARG A 135 10.22 25.63 -14.99
N ALA A 136 9.31 25.14 -14.16
CA ALA A 136 9.31 25.43 -12.72
C ALA A 136 10.58 24.95 -12.01
N MET A 137 11.21 23.89 -12.52
CA MET A 137 12.41 23.28 -11.94
C MET A 137 13.71 23.67 -12.64
N ASN A 138 13.65 24.59 -13.61
CA ASN A 138 14.78 24.96 -14.47
C ASN A 138 15.57 23.74 -14.99
N ALA A 139 14.85 22.77 -15.55
CA ALA A 139 15.40 21.51 -16.05
C ALA A 139 14.81 21.16 -17.41
N ASN A 140 15.52 20.37 -18.22
CA ASN A 140 14.96 19.87 -19.48
C ASN A 140 14.00 18.69 -19.26
N HIS A 141 13.16 18.39 -20.26
CA HIS A 141 12.18 17.29 -20.19
C HIS A 141 12.82 15.94 -19.90
N LYS A 142 13.98 15.63 -20.52
CA LYS A 142 14.68 14.36 -20.35
C LYS A 142 15.10 14.15 -18.89
N THR A 143 15.57 15.21 -18.23
CA THR A 143 15.91 15.20 -16.81
C THR A 143 14.67 14.95 -15.95
N ILE A 144 13.54 15.60 -16.24
CA ILE A 144 12.30 15.37 -15.50
C ILE A 144 11.83 13.91 -15.65
N TYR A 145 11.72 13.40 -16.87
CA TYR A 145 11.31 12.00 -17.11
C TYR A 145 12.24 10.99 -16.42
N SER A 146 13.56 11.21 -16.51
CA SER A 146 14.54 10.34 -15.83
C SER A 146 14.36 10.33 -14.32
N ARG A 147 14.15 11.51 -13.71
CA ARG A 147 13.95 11.61 -12.25
C ARG A 147 12.62 11.03 -11.81
N VAL A 148 11.53 11.29 -12.53
CA VAL A 148 10.21 10.69 -12.26
C VAL A 148 10.27 9.17 -12.35
N ARG A 149 11.00 8.62 -13.33
CA ARG A 149 11.21 7.17 -13.44
C ARG A 149 11.95 6.60 -12.23
N LYS A 150 12.99 7.27 -11.74
CA LYS A 150 13.70 6.86 -10.51
C LYS A 150 12.78 6.88 -9.29
N ILE A 151 11.94 7.91 -9.17
CA ILE A 151 10.94 8.02 -8.10
C ILE A 151 9.93 6.87 -8.18
N ALA A 152 9.40 6.60 -9.38
CA ALA A 152 8.46 5.51 -9.59
C ALA A 152 9.07 4.17 -9.14
N ILE A 153 10.31 3.87 -9.55
CA ILE A 153 11.02 2.65 -9.12
C ILE A 153 11.15 2.57 -7.59
N LYS A 154 11.55 3.66 -6.92
CA LYS A 154 11.70 3.68 -5.45
C LYS A 154 10.38 3.43 -4.70
N LEU A 155 9.26 3.84 -5.28
CA LEU A 155 7.92 3.63 -4.73
C LEU A 155 7.28 2.33 -5.25
N ASN A 156 8.00 1.53 -6.03
CA ASN A 156 7.50 0.36 -6.74
C ASN A 156 6.26 0.66 -7.63
N LEU A 157 6.31 1.76 -8.35
CA LEU A 157 5.30 2.23 -9.30
C LEU A 157 5.82 2.15 -10.74
N ARG A 158 4.89 1.98 -11.69
CA ARG A 158 5.23 1.73 -13.10
C ARG A 158 5.59 2.99 -13.87
N ASP A 159 4.84 4.07 -13.63
CA ASP A 159 4.89 5.27 -14.46
C ASP A 159 4.48 6.54 -13.70
N ILE A 160 4.62 7.68 -14.38
CA ILE A 160 4.24 9.00 -13.88
C ILE A 160 2.76 9.09 -13.50
N GLY A 161 1.88 8.37 -14.19
CA GLY A 161 0.44 8.35 -13.91
C GLY A 161 0.15 7.70 -12.58
N GLN A 162 0.82 6.58 -12.27
CA GLN A 162 0.72 5.94 -10.96
C GLN A 162 1.28 6.81 -9.84
N VAL A 163 2.42 7.49 -10.05
CA VAL A 163 2.97 8.43 -9.06
C VAL A 163 1.98 9.56 -8.80
N ARG A 164 1.40 10.15 -9.84
CA ARG A 164 0.36 11.20 -9.69
C ARG A 164 -0.87 10.67 -8.94
N LYS A 165 -1.37 9.50 -9.32
CA LYS A 165 -2.55 8.88 -8.70
C LYS A 165 -2.34 8.65 -7.21
N PHE A 166 -1.17 8.12 -6.84
CA PHE A 166 -0.80 7.93 -5.44
C PHE A 166 -0.82 9.24 -4.66
N ILE A 167 -0.06 10.23 -5.11
CA ILE A 167 0.11 11.47 -4.35
C ILE A 167 -1.19 12.25 -4.26
N PHE A 168 -1.97 12.28 -5.34
CA PHE A 168 -3.31 12.88 -5.33
C PHE A 168 -4.19 12.20 -4.27
N SER A 169 -4.21 10.86 -4.21
CA SER A 169 -5.00 10.12 -3.23
C SER A 169 -4.58 10.37 -1.78
N GLU A 170 -3.28 10.58 -1.51
CA GLU A 170 -2.80 10.89 -0.16
C GLU A 170 -3.13 12.31 0.29
N ILE A 171 -3.22 13.28 -0.63
CA ILE A 171 -3.52 14.68 -0.30
C ILE A 171 -5.02 14.90 -0.10
N THR A 172 -5.87 14.18 -0.83
CA THR A 172 -7.33 14.37 -0.81
C THR A 172 -8.06 13.56 0.27
N THR A 173 -7.39 12.68 1.00
CA THR A 173 -8.01 11.70 1.92
C THR A 173 -7.46 11.80 3.34
#